data_AF-A0A1B5L7D7-F1
#
_entry.id   AF-A0A1B5L7D7-F1
#
_cell.length_a   1.000
_cell.length_b   1.000
_cell.length_c   1.000
_cell.angle_alpha   90.00
_cell.angle_beta   90.00
_cell.angle_gamma   90.00
#
_symmetry.space_group_name_H-M   'P 1'
#
loop_
_entity.id
_entity.type
_entity.pdbx_description
1 polymer ?
#
loop_
_entity_poly.entity_id
_entity_poly.type
_entity_poly.pdbx_seq_one_letter_code
_entity_poly.pdbx_strand_id
1 'polypeptide(L)'
;MSAVCNVGKTPVVFFAYQFCLGCTPFICPIIVCRYRNLMSRSLSRCTVRFLSQSRVQARPKTEFFLDTYLSNSSPSRNRATQQSTNMDDLTQSMVSQALDMKANIDTSALTGKSFEPTRREDDKEPYHFHVYSHKHNTHITCTKPNREPIISMSCGNIGYRKARRGTFDSAYSLTKYVLERLIHTNWPREINRLELVLRGFGPGREAAVKVLMSPEGKIFRDKIVRVADSTRIKFGGTRSEKPRRL
;
A
#
# COMPACT_ATOMS: atom_id res chain seq x y z
N MET A 1 1.11 30.42 55.11
CA MET A 1 1.20 29.43 54.01
C MET A 1 0.69 30.09 52.75
N SER A 2 1.50 30.07 51.71
CA SER A 2 1.46 30.96 50.57
C SER A 2 0.40 30.60 49.52
N ALA A 3 -0.20 31.66 48.98
CA ALA A 3 -0.57 31.93 47.58
C ALA A 3 -1.46 30.95 46.76
N VAL A 4 -2.69 31.42 46.51
CA VAL A 4 -3.30 31.76 45.20
C VAL A 4 -3.02 30.86 43.98
N CYS A 5 -4.11 30.34 43.37
CA CYS A 5 -4.45 30.54 41.94
C CYS A 5 -5.74 29.80 41.55
N ASN A 6 -6.87 30.50 41.42
CA ASN A 6 -8.00 30.02 40.61
C ASN A 6 -8.98 31.15 40.27
N VAL A 7 -8.87 31.72 39.06
CA VAL A 7 -9.90 32.46 38.31
C VAL A 7 -9.39 32.43 36.85
N GLY A 8 -10.09 32.06 35.79
CA GLY A 8 -11.51 31.91 35.52
C GLY A 8 -11.81 32.54 34.14
N LYS A 9 -12.81 32.00 33.44
CA LYS A 9 -13.70 32.66 32.45
C LYS A 9 -13.27 32.77 30.97
N THR A 10 -13.98 31.98 30.15
CA THR A 10 -14.57 32.37 28.84
C THR A 10 -15.52 33.58 29.01
N PRO A 11 -15.77 34.47 28.01
CA PRO A 11 -16.74 34.27 26.90
C PRO A 11 -16.40 35.01 25.56
N VAL A 12 -16.75 34.51 24.35
CA VAL A 12 -17.93 34.73 23.46
C VAL A 12 -18.14 36.15 22.81
N VAL A 13 -18.35 36.13 21.46
CA VAL A 13 -19.09 37.04 20.51
C VAL A 13 -18.52 38.42 20.08
N PHE A 14 -18.33 38.68 18.76
CA PHE A 14 -19.16 39.55 17.87
C PHE A 14 -18.57 39.91 16.49
N PHE A 15 -19.47 39.93 15.50
CA PHE A 15 -19.34 40.33 14.09
C PHE A 15 -19.15 41.85 13.89
N ALA A 16 -18.43 42.26 12.83
CA ALA A 16 -18.73 43.49 12.09
C ALA A 16 -18.22 43.42 10.63
N TYR A 17 -19.14 43.65 9.71
CA TYR A 17 -18.95 43.94 8.28
C TYR A 17 -18.35 45.34 8.08
N GLN A 18 -17.56 45.56 7.03
CA GLN A 18 -17.56 46.85 6.31
C GLN A 18 -17.04 46.68 4.87
N PHE A 19 -17.90 47.06 3.93
CA PHE A 19 -17.65 47.26 2.50
C PHE A 19 -16.65 48.41 2.25
N CYS A 20 -15.80 48.30 1.23
CA CYS A 20 -15.21 49.49 0.59
C CYS A 20 -15.17 49.29 -0.94
N LEU A 21 -15.95 50.12 -1.63
CA LEU A 21 -16.11 50.22 -3.08
C LEU A 21 -15.04 51.16 -3.66
N GLY A 22 -14.56 50.82 -4.86
CA GLY A 22 -14.22 51.80 -5.90
C GLY A 22 -12.80 52.37 -5.92
N CYS A 23 -12.00 51.98 -6.91
CA CYS A 23 -11.13 52.88 -7.66
C CYS A 23 -10.68 52.23 -8.98
N THR A 24 -10.83 52.98 -10.07
CA THR A 24 -10.69 52.64 -11.50
C THR A 24 -9.23 52.42 -11.96
N PRO A 25 -8.97 51.61 -13.01
CA PRO A 25 -7.64 51.50 -13.61
C PRO A 25 -7.39 52.54 -14.71
N PHE A 26 -6.37 53.37 -14.54
CA PHE A 26 -5.81 54.23 -15.59
C PHE A 26 -4.64 53.54 -16.32
N ILE A 27 -4.60 53.82 -17.60
CA ILE A 27 -3.71 53.32 -18.67
C ILE A 27 -2.26 53.77 -18.46
N CYS A 28 -1.29 52.86 -18.62
CA CYS A 28 0.13 53.21 -18.79
C CYS A 28 0.67 52.58 -20.08
N PRO A 29 1.17 53.37 -21.04
CA PRO A 29 1.89 52.86 -22.20
C PRO A 29 3.41 52.82 -22.00
N ILE A 30 3.98 51.84 -22.69
CA ILE A 30 5.36 51.61 -23.13
C ILE A 30 6.24 52.86 -23.19
N ILE A 31 7.38 52.85 -22.48
CA ILE A 31 8.60 53.57 -22.88
C ILE A 31 9.83 52.67 -22.71
N VAL A 32 10.54 52.52 -23.81
CA VAL A 32 11.86 51.92 -23.99
C VAL A 32 12.92 52.75 -23.26
N CYS A 33 13.86 52.12 -22.56
CA CYS A 33 15.19 52.72 -22.42
C CYS A 33 16.29 51.65 -22.38
N ARG A 34 17.21 51.83 -23.31
CA ARG A 34 18.37 51.02 -23.68
C ARG A 34 19.57 51.82 -23.19
N TYR A 35 20.50 51.26 -22.41
CA TYR A 35 21.95 51.26 -22.68
C TYR A 35 22.86 50.95 -21.47
N ARG A 36 23.90 50.17 -21.82
CA ARG A 36 25.31 50.17 -21.37
C ARG A 36 25.75 49.44 -20.09
N ASN A 37 26.51 48.38 -20.41
CA ASN A 37 27.62 47.78 -19.68
C ASN A 37 28.46 48.75 -18.83
N LEU A 38 28.85 48.29 -17.65
CA LEU A 38 30.21 48.47 -17.17
C LEU A 38 30.68 47.22 -16.41
N MET A 39 31.84 46.74 -16.83
CA MET A 39 32.57 45.57 -16.37
C MET A 39 33.60 46.05 -15.35
N SER A 40 33.67 45.47 -14.14
CA SER A 40 34.93 45.39 -13.39
C SER A 40 34.86 44.36 -12.27
N ARG A 41 36.01 43.70 -12.10
CA ARG A 41 36.28 42.49 -11.32
C ARG A 41 36.55 42.82 -9.85
N SER A 42 36.26 41.87 -8.96
CA SER A 42 37.12 41.60 -7.81
C SER A 42 36.99 40.13 -7.41
N LEU A 43 38.09 39.39 -7.58
CA LEU A 43 38.30 38.02 -7.13
C LEU A 43 38.97 38.08 -5.76
N SER A 44 38.33 37.49 -4.74
CA SER A 44 38.96 37.26 -3.44
C SER A 44 38.67 35.83 -2.97
N ARG A 45 39.73 35.01 -3.06
CA ARG A 45 39.96 33.66 -2.51
C ARG A 45 38.95 33.15 -1.48
N CYS A 46 38.22 32.09 -1.84
CA CYS A 46 37.72 31.10 -0.87
C CYS A 46 38.72 29.94 -0.77
N THR A 47 39.22 29.71 0.42
CA THR A 47 40.05 28.56 0.79
C THR A 47 39.17 27.32 0.94
N VAL A 48 39.37 26.33 0.08
CA VAL A 48 38.74 25.00 0.22
C VAL A 48 39.54 24.22 1.26
N ARG A 49 39.02 24.13 2.49
CA ARG A 49 39.48 23.12 3.46
C ARG A 49 38.92 21.77 3.01
N PHE A 50 39.81 20.89 2.53
CA PHE A 50 39.53 19.48 2.34
C PHE A 50 39.24 18.85 3.71
N LEU A 51 37.96 18.65 4.02
CA LEU A 51 37.53 17.78 5.11
C LEU A 51 37.66 16.34 4.64
N SER A 52 38.35 15.55 5.46
CA SER A 52 38.61 14.13 5.28
C SER A 52 37.34 13.35 5.00
N GLN A 53 37.39 12.51 3.96
CA GLN A 53 36.37 11.49 3.72
C GLN A 53 36.28 10.57 4.93
N SER A 54 35.14 10.63 5.63
CA SER A 54 34.73 9.56 6.53
C SER A 54 34.53 8.30 5.67
N ARG A 55 35.41 7.32 5.89
CA ARG A 55 35.39 6.01 5.24
C ARG A 55 34.07 5.32 5.60
N VAL A 56 33.10 5.32 4.68
CA VAL A 56 31.86 4.53 4.80
C VAL A 56 32.27 3.07 4.87
N GLN A 57 31.96 2.39 5.99
CA GLN A 57 32.20 0.96 6.11
C GLN A 57 31.32 0.19 5.11
N ALA A 58 31.94 -0.77 4.42
CA ALA A 58 31.25 -1.66 3.50
C ALA A 58 30.17 -2.48 4.23
N ARG A 59 28.97 -2.57 3.63
CA ARG A 59 27.93 -3.51 4.06
C ARG A 59 28.49 -4.95 3.96
N PRO A 60 28.32 -5.80 4.98
CA PRO A 60 28.66 -7.21 4.84
C PRO A 60 27.76 -7.86 3.79
N LYS A 61 28.36 -8.73 2.97
CA LYS A 61 27.69 -9.50 1.91
C LYS A 61 26.70 -10.47 2.55
N THR A 62 25.48 -10.51 2.04
CA THR A 62 24.36 -11.36 2.48
C THR A 62 24.53 -12.86 2.20
N GLU A 63 25.75 -13.33 1.96
CA GLU A 63 26.04 -14.72 1.62
C GLU A 63 25.99 -15.66 2.84
N PHE A 64 26.07 -15.13 4.07
CA PHE A 64 26.20 -15.96 5.28
C PHE A 64 24.90 -16.56 5.83
N PHE A 65 23.74 -16.19 5.29
CA PHE A 65 22.44 -16.66 5.82
C PHE A 65 21.81 -17.81 5.01
N LEU A 66 22.31 -18.08 3.80
CA LEU A 66 21.79 -19.15 2.93
C LEU A 66 22.46 -20.51 3.17
N ASP A 67 23.72 -20.52 3.65
CA ASP A 67 24.44 -21.77 3.90
C ASP A 67 23.92 -22.55 5.11
N THR A 68 23.30 -21.89 6.09
CA THR A 68 22.70 -22.55 7.27
C THR A 68 21.38 -23.27 6.94
N TYR A 69 20.68 -22.88 5.87
CA TYR A 69 19.45 -23.55 5.45
C TYR A 69 19.71 -24.75 4.52
N LEU A 70 20.79 -24.72 3.74
CA LEU A 70 21.15 -25.80 2.81
C LEU A 70 21.93 -26.96 3.45
N SER A 71 22.50 -26.77 4.65
CA SER A 71 23.28 -27.79 5.33
C SER A 71 22.46 -28.73 6.23
N ASN A 72 21.13 -28.56 6.31
CA ASN A 72 20.26 -29.39 7.17
C ASN A 72 19.30 -30.32 6.41
N SER A 73 19.71 -30.80 5.23
CA SER A 73 19.03 -31.89 4.53
C SER A 73 19.92 -33.13 4.45
N SER A 74 19.96 -33.90 5.53
CA SER A 74 20.22 -35.34 5.43
C SER A 74 19.05 -36.10 6.08
N PRO A 75 18.20 -36.79 5.29
CA PRO A 75 17.32 -37.78 5.87
C PRO A 75 18.17 -38.96 6.33
N SER A 76 18.13 -39.21 7.63
CA SER A 76 18.70 -40.37 8.28
C SER A 76 18.11 -41.65 7.69
N ARG A 77 18.99 -42.44 7.09
CA ARG A 77 19.03 -43.91 7.03
C ARG A 77 17.96 -44.60 7.90
N ASN A 78 16.84 -45.01 7.30
CA ASN A 78 15.90 -45.91 7.96
C ASN A 78 16.47 -47.33 7.96
N ARG A 79 16.89 -47.72 9.14
CA ARG A 79 17.19 -49.08 9.61
C ARG A 79 15.99 -49.98 9.31
N ALA A 80 16.23 -51.13 8.71
CA ALA A 80 15.26 -52.20 8.63
C ALA A 80 14.89 -52.64 10.05
N THR A 81 13.64 -52.42 10.44
CA THR A 81 13.06 -52.92 11.68
C THR A 81 11.98 -53.93 11.32
N GLN A 82 12.08 -55.09 11.95
CA GLN A 82 11.30 -56.29 11.71
C GLN A 82 9.79 -56.00 11.80
N GLN A 83 9.06 -56.47 10.78
CA GLN A 83 7.60 -56.52 10.80
C GLN A 83 7.15 -57.46 11.92
N SER A 84 6.49 -56.90 12.94
CA SER A 84 5.57 -57.64 13.80
C SER A 84 4.16 -57.24 13.41
N THR A 85 3.38 -58.21 12.97
CA THR A 85 2.00 -58.08 12.51
C THR A 85 1.06 -58.13 13.70
N ASN A 86 0.74 -56.98 14.28
CA ASN A 86 -0.36 -56.85 15.25
C ASN A 86 -1.53 -56.14 14.56
N MET A 87 -2.60 -56.88 14.29
CA MET A 87 -3.82 -56.44 13.57
C MET A 87 -4.62 -55.35 14.33
N ASP A 88 -4.24 -55.03 15.56
CA ASP A 88 -4.94 -54.08 16.42
C ASP A 88 -4.58 -52.61 16.11
N ASP A 89 -3.40 -52.36 15.53
CA ASP A 89 -2.92 -50.99 15.24
C ASP A 89 -3.59 -50.41 13.96
N LEU A 90 -3.95 -51.29 13.03
CA LEU A 90 -4.72 -50.93 11.82
C LEU A 90 -6.17 -50.58 12.17
N THR A 91 -6.77 -51.24 13.16
CA THR A 91 -8.14 -50.92 13.58
C THR A 91 -8.20 -49.58 14.33
N GLN A 92 -7.21 -49.28 15.17
CA GLN A 92 -7.14 -47.99 15.87
C GLN A 92 -6.89 -46.81 14.92
N SER A 93 -6.09 -46.99 13.87
CA SER A 93 -5.85 -45.94 12.87
C SER A 93 -7.08 -45.65 11.99
N MET A 94 -7.88 -46.67 11.63
CA MET A 94 -9.14 -46.47 10.92
C MET A 94 -10.22 -45.81 11.79
N VAL A 95 -10.30 -46.16 13.08
CA VAL A 95 -11.24 -45.52 14.02
C VAL A 95 -10.86 -44.06 14.24
N SER A 96 -9.56 -43.75 14.35
CA SER A 96 -9.07 -42.37 14.50
C SER A 96 -9.37 -41.53 13.26
N GLN A 97 -9.14 -42.08 12.05
CA GLN A 97 -9.54 -41.44 10.79
C GLN A 97 -11.05 -41.21 10.66
N ALA A 98 -11.87 -42.14 11.14
CA ALA A 98 -13.33 -41.99 11.15
C ALA A 98 -13.80 -40.90 12.13
N LEU A 99 -13.07 -40.68 13.23
CA LEU A 99 -13.35 -39.61 14.18
C LEU A 99 -12.87 -38.24 13.68
N ASP A 100 -11.75 -38.18 12.94
CA ASP A 100 -11.29 -36.94 12.28
C ASP A 100 -12.22 -36.50 11.14
N MET A 101 -12.81 -37.46 10.40
CA MET A 101 -13.86 -37.20 9.41
C MET A 101 -15.17 -36.68 10.04
N LYS A 102 -15.36 -36.86 11.36
CA LYS A 102 -16.56 -36.45 12.09
C LYS A 102 -16.65 -34.95 12.35
N ALA A 103 -15.55 -34.20 12.20
CA ALA A 103 -15.58 -32.74 12.31
C ALA A 103 -16.37 -32.05 11.17
N ASN A 104 -16.80 -32.79 10.14
CA ASN A 104 -17.53 -32.26 9.00
C ASN A 104 -18.91 -32.92 8.76
N ILE A 105 -19.45 -33.67 9.73
CA ILE A 105 -20.79 -34.28 9.63
C ILE A 105 -21.82 -33.37 10.28
N ASP A 106 -22.61 -32.71 9.46
CA ASP A 106 -23.67 -31.79 9.86
C ASP A 106 -24.86 -32.58 10.44
N THR A 107 -24.89 -32.78 11.76
CA THR A 107 -25.98 -33.45 12.50
C THR A 107 -27.16 -32.51 12.80
N SER A 108 -27.15 -31.32 12.20
CA SER A 108 -28.15 -30.24 12.33
C SER A 108 -29.57 -30.67 11.94
N ALA A 109 -29.72 -31.64 11.04
CA ALA A 109 -31.02 -32.21 10.66
C ALA A 109 -31.72 -32.99 11.79
N LEU A 110 -30.97 -33.52 12.78
CA LEU A 110 -31.53 -34.29 13.90
C LEU A 110 -31.93 -33.39 15.08
N THR A 111 -31.41 -32.16 15.14
CA THR A 111 -31.52 -31.30 16.34
C THR A 111 -32.73 -30.37 16.34
N GLY A 112 -33.61 -30.43 15.33
CA GLY A 112 -34.87 -29.67 15.28
C GLY A 112 -34.73 -28.14 15.35
N LYS A 113 -33.49 -27.62 15.29
CA LYS A 113 -33.22 -26.19 15.23
C LYS A 113 -33.66 -25.70 13.84
N SER A 114 -34.53 -24.70 13.81
CA SER A 114 -34.85 -23.98 12.58
C SER A 114 -33.55 -23.65 11.85
N PHE A 115 -33.44 -24.07 10.60
CA PHE A 115 -32.33 -23.77 9.71
C PHE A 115 -32.29 -22.26 9.50
N GLU A 116 -31.65 -21.55 10.43
CA GLU A 116 -31.13 -20.22 10.17
C GLU A 116 -29.99 -20.44 9.19
N PRO A 117 -30.08 -20.03 7.92
CA PRO A 117 -28.93 -20.07 7.06
C PRO A 117 -27.88 -19.22 7.77
N THR A 118 -26.81 -19.85 8.25
CA THR A 118 -25.60 -19.14 8.67
C THR A 118 -25.29 -18.24 7.50
N ARG A 119 -25.59 -16.94 7.60
CA ARG A 119 -25.44 -15.99 6.49
C ARG A 119 -24.06 -16.24 5.94
N ARG A 120 -23.99 -16.84 4.74
CA ARG A 120 -22.73 -17.35 4.22
C ARG A 120 -21.83 -16.13 4.19
N GLU A 121 -20.64 -16.20 4.78
CA GLU A 121 -19.70 -15.07 4.71
C GLU A 121 -19.40 -14.66 3.25
N ASP A 122 -19.76 -15.54 2.32
CA ASP A 122 -19.80 -15.38 0.87
C ASP A 122 -20.75 -14.28 0.35
N ASP A 123 -21.74 -13.83 1.13
CA ASP A 123 -22.69 -12.79 0.69
C ASP A 123 -22.19 -11.36 0.95
N LYS A 124 -21.13 -11.19 1.76
CA LYS A 124 -20.56 -9.87 2.06
C LYS A 124 -19.72 -9.38 0.88
N GLU A 125 -19.92 -8.13 0.48
CA GLU A 125 -19.11 -7.46 -0.54
C GLU A 125 -17.63 -7.49 -0.10
N PRO A 126 -16.69 -7.86 -0.99
CA PRO A 126 -15.28 -7.96 -0.64
C PRO A 126 -14.67 -6.59 -0.36
N TYR A 127 -13.54 -6.59 0.35
CA TYR A 127 -12.70 -5.39 0.43
C TYR A 127 -12.11 -5.07 -0.93
N HIS A 128 -11.83 -3.80 -1.22
CA HIS A 128 -11.27 -3.44 -2.52
C HIS A 128 -9.86 -2.88 -2.38
N PHE A 129 -8.94 -3.41 -3.19
CA PHE A 129 -7.60 -2.91 -3.38
C PHE A 129 -7.54 -2.17 -4.72
N HIS A 130 -7.74 -0.86 -4.68
CA HIS A 130 -7.72 -0.02 -5.86
C HIS A 130 -6.29 0.38 -6.22
N VAL A 131 -5.88 0.04 -7.44
CA VAL A 131 -4.63 0.48 -8.04
C VAL A 131 -4.96 1.41 -9.20
N TYR A 132 -4.79 2.71 -9.01
CA TYR A 132 -4.94 3.70 -10.06
C TYR A 132 -3.59 4.15 -10.58
N SER A 133 -3.21 3.69 -11.76
CA SER A 133 -1.93 4.01 -12.41
C SER A 133 -2.15 4.81 -13.69
N HIS A 134 -1.59 6.02 -13.73
CA HIS A 134 -1.53 6.85 -14.93
C HIS A 134 -0.06 7.14 -15.29
N LYS A 135 0.16 7.86 -16.40
CA LYS A 135 1.51 8.09 -16.95
C LYS A 135 2.51 8.71 -15.96
N HIS A 136 2.07 9.55 -15.02
CA HIS A 136 2.96 10.35 -14.18
C HIS A 136 2.98 9.96 -12.70
N ASN A 137 2.05 9.12 -12.24
CA ASN A 137 1.98 8.70 -10.84
C ASN A 137 1.08 7.46 -10.69
N THR A 138 1.20 6.82 -9.53
CA THR A 138 0.33 5.70 -9.11
C THR A 138 -0.25 6.00 -7.73
N HIS A 139 -1.54 5.68 -7.57
CA HIS A 139 -2.29 5.80 -6.33
C HIS A 139 -2.81 4.43 -5.94
N ILE A 140 -2.64 4.08 -4.68
CA ILE A 140 -3.11 2.83 -4.12
C ILE A 140 -4.04 3.17 -2.97
N THR A 141 -5.25 2.61 -3.01
CA THR A 141 -6.27 2.85 -2.01
C THR A 141 -6.90 1.52 -1.61
N CYS A 142 -6.87 1.21 -0.32
CA CYS A 142 -7.54 0.06 0.25
C CYS A 142 -8.84 0.54 0.88
N THR A 143 -9.96 -0.05 0.51
CA THR A 143 -11.29 0.35 0.99
C THR A 143 -12.01 -0.81 1.66
N LYS A 144 -12.91 -0.47 2.57
CA LYS A 144 -13.88 -1.40 3.15
C LYS A 144 -14.95 -1.79 2.11
N PRO A 145 -15.78 -2.81 2.39
CA PRO A 145 -16.96 -3.13 1.57
C PRO A 145 -17.87 -1.92 1.35
N ASN A 146 -18.03 -1.07 2.37
CA ASN A 146 -18.78 0.20 2.31
C ASN A 146 -18.10 1.29 1.45
N ARG A 147 -16.99 0.98 0.76
CA ARG A 147 -16.16 1.89 -0.06
C ARG A 147 -15.51 3.03 0.72
N GLU A 148 -15.46 2.93 2.04
CA GLU A 148 -14.72 3.84 2.91
C GLU A 148 -13.20 3.55 2.80
N PRO A 149 -12.34 4.55 2.53
CA PRO A 149 -10.91 4.35 2.42
C PRO A 149 -10.25 4.12 3.78
N ILE A 150 -9.53 3.00 3.92
CA ILE A 150 -8.72 2.67 5.09
C ILE A 150 -7.36 3.35 4.98
N ILE A 151 -6.69 3.13 3.84
CA ILE A 151 -5.39 3.71 3.51
C ILE A 151 -5.47 4.21 2.07
N SER A 152 -5.02 5.44 1.85
CA SER A 152 -4.87 6.02 0.52
C SER A 152 -3.50 6.68 0.41
N MET A 153 -2.63 6.13 -0.42
CA MET A 153 -1.26 6.61 -0.59
C MET A 153 -0.88 6.68 -2.06
N SER A 154 0.10 7.52 -2.36
CA SER A 154 0.67 7.70 -3.70
C SER A 154 2.19 7.67 -3.64
N CYS A 155 2.86 7.56 -4.80
CA CYS A 155 4.33 7.54 -4.84
C CYS A 155 4.94 8.82 -4.24
N GLY A 156 4.19 9.93 -4.24
CA GLY A 156 4.60 11.18 -3.61
C GLY A 156 4.76 11.10 -2.08
N ASN A 157 4.00 10.23 -1.40
CA ASN A 157 4.02 10.09 0.06
C ASN A 157 5.32 9.46 0.56
N ILE A 158 5.90 8.54 -0.21
CA ILE A 158 7.17 7.87 0.11
C ILE A 158 8.38 8.77 -0.13
N GLY A 159 8.20 9.84 -0.91
CA GLY A 159 9.23 10.84 -1.17
C GLY A 159 9.68 10.93 -2.62
N TYR A 160 9.11 10.15 -3.55
CA TYR A 160 9.38 10.34 -4.97
C TYR A 160 8.87 11.71 -5.43
N ARG A 161 9.72 12.47 -6.13
CA ARG A 161 9.42 13.84 -6.60
C ARG A 161 9.39 13.89 -8.12
N LYS A 162 8.47 14.71 -8.65
CA LYS A 162 8.36 15.03 -10.08
C LYS A 162 8.29 13.77 -10.96
N ALA A 163 9.09 13.70 -12.03
CA ALA A 163 9.08 12.61 -13.01
C ALA A 163 9.32 11.22 -12.40
N ARG A 164 10.05 11.13 -11.28
CA ARG A 164 10.35 9.85 -10.60
C ARG A 164 9.12 9.16 -10.00
N ARG A 165 7.95 9.80 -9.96
CA ARG A 165 6.70 9.20 -9.46
C ARG A 165 6.01 8.27 -10.48
N GLY A 166 6.32 8.45 -11.76
CA GLY A 166 5.74 7.68 -12.85
C GLY A 166 6.54 6.44 -13.21
N THR A 167 7.61 6.12 -12.48
CA THR A 167 8.47 4.97 -12.79
C THR A 167 7.93 3.69 -12.16
N PHE A 168 8.28 2.55 -12.76
CA PHE A 168 7.95 1.23 -12.25
C PHE A 168 8.42 1.00 -10.80
N ASP A 169 9.69 1.32 -10.51
CA ASP A 169 10.32 1.16 -9.19
C ASP A 169 9.59 1.94 -8.08
N SER A 170 9.14 3.16 -8.40
CA SER A 170 8.41 3.98 -7.44
C SER A 170 7.07 3.39 -7.04
N ALA A 171 6.37 2.76 -7.99
CA ALA A 171 5.11 2.08 -7.74
C ALA A 171 5.29 0.73 -7.05
N TYR A 172 6.39 0.02 -7.32
CA TYR A 172 6.76 -1.20 -6.60
C TYR A 172 6.96 -0.89 -5.11
N SER A 173 7.81 0.10 -4.81
CA SER A 173 8.07 0.58 -3.45
C SER A 173 6.79 1.08 -2.76
N LEU A 174 5.90 1.76 -3.49
CA LEU A 174 4.59 2.17 -2.97
C LEU A 174 3.71 1.00 -2.56
N THR A 175 3.57 0.01 -3.43
CA THR A 175 2.72 -1.14 -3.16
C THR A 175 3.24 -1.90 -1.94
N LYS A 176 4.55 -2.16 -1.89
CA LYS A 176 5.21 -2.78 -0.73
C LYS A 176 4.89 -2.04 0.57
N TYR A 177 5.11 -0.72 0.58
CA TYR A 177 4.87 0.12 1.76
C TYR A 177 3.40 0.10 2.20
N VAL A 178 2.45 0.08 1.26
CA VAL A 178 1.01 -0.03 1.59
C VAL A 178 0.70 -1.37 2.25
N LEU A 179 1.24 -2.48 1.72
CA LEU A 179 1.01 -3.81 2.27
C LEU A 179 1.63 -3.95 3.67
N GLU A 180 2.86 -3.49 3.85
CA GLU A 180 3.51 -3.41 5.17
C GLU A 180 2.67 -2.58 6.15
N ARG A 181 2.20 -1.41 5.72
CA ARG A 181 1.36 -0.54 6.56
C ARG A 181 0.06 -1.23 6.99
N LEU A 182 -0.59 -1.96 6.07
CA LEU A 182 -1.79 -2.74 6.39
C LEU A 182 -1.51 -3.82 7.43
N ILE A 183 -0.40 -4.54 7.30
CA ILE A 183 0.04 -5.57 8.24
C ILE A 183 0.26 -4.96 9.63
N HIS A 184 0.95 -3.82 9.72
CA HIS A 184 1.17 -3.12 10.99
C HIS A 184 -0.12 -2.67 11.67
N THR A 185 -1.13 -2.29 10.90
CA THR A 185 -2.47 -1.93 11.41
C THR A 185 -3.40 -3.12 11.63
N ASN A 186 -2.90 -4.36 11.51
CA ASN A 186 -3.60 -5.62 11.78
C ASN A 186 -4.86 -5.91 10.91
N TRP A 187 -5.03 -5.23 9.77
CA TRP A 187 -6.11 -5.52 8.81
C TRP A 187 -6.07 -6.93 8.19
N PRO A 188 -4.94 -7.64 8.09
CA PRO A 188 -4.96 -9.03 7.62
C PRO A 188 -5.81 -9.97 8.49
N ARG A 189 -6.22 -9.61 9.70
CA ARG A 189 -7.16 -10.46 10.45
C ARG A 189 -8.62 -10.24 10.04
N GLU A 190 -8.95 -9.05 9.58
CA GLU A 190 -10.33 -8.64 9.26
C GLU A 190 -10.67 -8.85 7.79
N ILE A 191 -9.68 -8.70 6.90
CA ILE A 191 -9.86 -8.91 5.46
C ILE A 191 -9.85 -10.41 5.19
N ASN A 192 -11.02 -11.01 4.97
CA ASN A 192 -11.15 -12.40 4.51
C ASN A 192 -11.19 -12.49 2.98
N ARG A 193 -11.90 -11.53 2.34
CA ARG A 193 -12.09 -11.48 0.89
C ARG A 193 -11.63 -10.14 0.34
N LEU A 194 -10.75 -10.18 -0.66
CA LEU A 194 -10.17 -9.01 -1.30
C LEU A 194 -10.42 -9.04 -2.80
N GLU A 195 -10.79 -7.91 -3.36
CA GLU A 195 -10.90 -7.68 -4.79
C GLU A 195 -9.81 -6.71 -5.25
N LEU A 196 -9.06 -7.11 -6.28
CA LEU A 196 -8.08 -6.24 -6.93
C LEU A 196 -8.77 -5.42 -8.02
N VAL A 197 -8.81 -4.10 -7.88
CA VAL A 197 -9.39 -3.20 -8.89
C VAL A 197 -8.28 -2.39 -9.57
N LEU A 198 -7.98 -2.72 -10.81
CA LEU A 198 -6.97 -2.04 -11.61
C LEU A 198 -7.59 -0.93 -12.44
N ARG A 199 -6.99 0.26 -12.45
CA ARG A 199 -7.43 1.39 -13.27
C ARG A 199 -6.24 2.06 -13.95
N GLY A 200 -6.33 2.17 -15.27
CA GLY A 200 -5.32 2.76 -16.14
C GLY A 200 -4.25 1.77 -16.59
N PHE A 201 -3.43 2.19 -17.54
CA PHE A 201 -2.35 1.39 -18.14
C PHE A 201 -0.97 2.02 -17.88
N GLY A 202 -0.80 2.69 -16.74
CA GLY A 202 0.51 3.19 -16.32
C GLY A 202 1.44 2.04 -15.88
N PRO A 203 2.76 2.27 -15.82
CA PRO A 203 3.74 1.26 -15.43
C PRO A 203 3.55 0.76 -13.99
N GLY A 204 2.88 1.54 -13.14
CA GLY A 204 2.58 1.13 -11.77
C GLY A 204 1.54 0.02 -11.66
N ARG A 205 0.74 -0.23 -12.70
CA ARG A 205 -0.19 -1.36 -12.75
C ARG A 205 0.57 -2.69 -12.69
N GLU A 206 1.58 -2.85 -13.54
CA GLU A 206 2.42 -4.04 -13.56
C GLU A 206 3.25 -4.17 -12.28
N ALA A 207 3.72 -3.04 -11.74
CA ALA A 207 4.47 -3.02 -10.49
C ALA A 207 3.64 -3.57 -9.32
N ALA A 208 2.39 -3.12 -9.19
CA ALA A 208 1.50 -3.59 -8.13
C ALA A 208 1.21 -5.09 -8.24
N VAL A 209 0.93 -5.59 -9.45
CA VAL A 209 0.70 -7.02 -9.69
C VAL A 209 1.95 -7.83 -9.34
N LYS A 210 3.14 -7.35 -9.69
CA LYS A 210 4.41 -8.01 -9.34
C LYS A 210 4.63 -8.08 -7.84
N VAL A 211 4.38 -6.99 -7.09
CA VAL A 211 4.50 -6.99 -5.61
C VAL A 211 3.52 -7.98 -4.97
N LEU A 212 2.30 -8.09 -5.50
CA LEU A 212 1.31 -9.04 -4.98
C LEU A 212 1.68 -10.50 -5.25
N MET A 213 2.37 -10.76 -6.36
CA MET A 213 2.91 -12.09 -6.69
C MET A 213 4.20 -12.40 -5.91
N SER A 214 4.99 -11.37 -5.57
CA SER A 214 6.16 -11.44 -4.70
C SER A 214 5.81 -11.91 -3.29
N PRO A 215 6.79 -12.40 -2.50
CA PRO A 215 6.56 -12.87 -1.12
C PRO A 215 5.96 -11.80 -0.19
N GLU A 216 6.19 -10.52 -0.48
CA GLU A 216 5.60 -9.36 0.24
C GLU A 216 4.07 -9.38 0.20
N GLY A 217 3.50 -9.87 -0.90
CA GLY A 217 2.06 -9.98 -1.11
C GLY A 217 1.42 -11.28 -0.64
N LYS A 218 2.19 -12.26 -0.14
CA LYS A 218 1.72 -13.62 0.16
C LYS A 218 0.44 -13.65 1.00
N ILE A 219 0.41 -12.88 2.09
CA ILE A 219 -0.72 -12.81 3.03
C ILE A 219 -2.01 -12.32 2.36
N PHE A 220 -1.88 -11.36 1.43
CA PHE A 220 -3.02 -10.80 0.72
C PHE A 220 -3.42 -11.63 -0.49
N ARG A 221 -2.45 -12.29 -1.14
CA ARG A 221 -2.65 -13.14 -2.31
C ARG A 221 -3.66 -14.26 -2.04
N ASP A 222 -3.56 -14.91 -0.89
CA ASP A 222 -4.45 -16.01 -0.50
C ASP A 222 -5.92 -15.57 -0.32
N LYS A 223 -6.16 -14.26 -0.22
CA LYS A 223 -7.49 -13.66 0.01
C LYS A 223 -8.09 -13.03 -1.23
N ILE A 224 -7.34 -12.96 -2.33
CA ILE A 224 -7.82 -12.35 -3.57
C ILE A 224 -8.86 -13.27 -4.19
N VAL A 225 -10.11 -12.82 -4.23
CA VAL A 225 -11.23 -13.55 -4.84
C VAL A 225 -11.42 -13.15 -6.29
N ARG A 226 -11.27 -11.86 -6.59
CA ARG A 226 -11.54 -11.29 -7.92
C ARG A 226 -10.46 -10.30 -8.33
N VAL A 227 -10.14 -10.29 -9.63
CA VAL A 227 -9.36 -9.24 -10.28
C VAL A 227 -10.24 -8.57 -11.31
N ALA A 228 -10.48 -7.26 -11.15
CA ALA A 228 -11.32 -6.46 -12.01
C ALA A 228 -10.53 -5.28 -12.62
N ASP A 229 -10.85 -4.93 -13.86
CA ASP A 229 -10.37 -3.71 -14.51
C ASP A 229 -11.50 -2.67 -14.51
N SER A 230 -11.22 -1.47 -13.98
CA SER A 230 -12.13 -0.32 -13.92
C SER A 230 -11.55 0.88 -14.69
N THR A 231 -10.89 0.61 -15.82
CA THR A 231 -10.49 1.64 -16.79
C THR A 231 -11.72 2.35 -17.37
N ARG A 232 -11.71 3.68 -17.29
CA ARG A 232 -12.85 4.50 -17.74
C ARG A 232 -12.71 4.78 -19.22
N ILE A 233 -13.71 4.37 -20.02
CA ILE A 233 -13.82 4.66 -21.46
C ILE A 233 -15.11 5.45 -21.67
N LYS A 234 -15.09 6.45 -22.56
CA LYS A 234 -16.26 7.27 -22.90
C LYS A 234 -16.79 6.88 -24.29
N PHE A 235 -18.12 6.74 -24.41
CA PHE A 235 -18.80 6.59 -25.69
C PHE A 235 -19.23 7.97 -26.19
N GLY A 236 -18.58 8.50 -27.22
CA GLY A 236 -18.96 9.76 -27.87
C GLY A 236 -18.90 11.05 -27.03
N GLY A 237 -18.50 10.99 -25.75
CA GLY A 237 -18.55 12.11 -24.79
C GLY A 237 -17.71 13.36 -25.14
N THR A 238 -17.29 14.13 -24.13
CA THR A 238 -16.59 15.41 -24.36
C THR A 238 -15.38 15.29 -25.29
N ARG A 239 -15.13 16.29 -26.14
CA ARG A 239 -13.97 16.30 -27.06
C ARG A 239 -12.65 16.21 -26.26
N SER A 240 -11.76 15.31 -26.67
CA SER A 240 -10.41 15.20 -26.09
C SER A 240 -9.50 16.36 -26.54
N GLU A 241 -8.42 16.62 -25.79
CA GLU A 241 -7.43 17.62 -26.16
C GLU A 241 -6.86 17.38 -27.57
N LYS A 242 -6.55 18.47 -28.28
CA LYS A 242 -5.95 18.38 -29.62
C LYS A 242 -4.60 17.63 -29.55
N PRO A 243 -4.25 16.83 -30.58
CA PRO A 243 -2.97 16.13 -30.61
C PRO A 243 -1.80 17.12 -30.54
N ARG A 244 -0.78 16.79 -29.74
CA ARG A 244 0.42 17.61 -29.59
C ARG A 244 1.38 17.37 -30.75
N ARG A 245 2.08 18.41 -31.18
CA ARG A 245 3.24 18.32 -32.09
C ARG A 245 4.49 18.35 -31.21
N LEU A 246 5.21 17.23 -31.12
CA LEU A 246 6.38 17.05 -30.25
C LEU A 246 7.66 16.91 -31.07
#